data_AF-A0A512HBR6-F1
#
_entry.id   AF-A0A512HBR6-F1
#
_cell.length_a   1.000
_cell.length_b   1.000
_cell.length_c   1.000
_cell.angle_alpha   90.00
_cell.angle_beta   90.00
_cell.angle_gamma   90.00
#
_symmetry.space_group_name_H-M   'P 1'
#
loop_
_entity.id
_entity.type
_entity.pdbx_description
1 polymer ?
#
loop_
_entity_poly.entity_id
_entity_poly.type
_entity_poly.pdbx_seq_one_letter_code
_entity_poly.pdbx_strand_id
1 'polypeptide(L)'
;MKKSANDSKPEWIDPDDAPELTEAWFADAVRFNGGESMEEIVAQVRTSAHKGGRPRSTAPKKIVSLRLDPDVVAHFRAQGPGWQTRINTILRDAAGLGPR
;
A
#
# COMPACT_ATOMS: atom_id res chain seq x y z
N MET A 1 -17.28 -54.00 -5.69
CA MET A 1 -16.40 -53.23 -4.77
C MET A 1 -16.02 -51.91 -5.43
N LYS A 2 -16.81 -50.85 -5.23
CA LYS A 2 -16.41 -49.48 -5.57
C LYS A 2 -17.12 -48.54 -4.59
N LYS A 3 -16.36 -47.76 -3.85
CA LYS A 3 -16.81 -46.45 -3.35
C LYS A 3 -15.63 -45.50 -3.52
N SER A 4 -15.73 -44.64 -4.52
CA SER A 4 -14.89 -43.45 -4.64
C SER A 4 -15.28 -42.52 -3.49
N ALA A 5 -14.34 -42.17 -2.62
CA ALA A 5 -14.55 -41.11 -1.65
C ALA A 5 -14.39 -39.77 -2.39
N ASN A 6 -15.53 -39.22 -2.78
CA ASN A 6 -15.67 -37.89 -3.31
C ASN A 6 -15.56 -36.88 -2.14
N ASP A 7 -14.56 -36.01 -2.24
CA ASP A 7 -14.61 -34.58 -1.88
C ASP A 7 -15.57 -34.22 -0.72
N SER A 8 -15.08 -34.36 0.51
CA SER A 8 -15.79 -33.87 1.70
C SER A 8 -15.42 -32.40 1.95
N LYS A 9 -16.42 -31.55 1.70
CA LYS A 9 -16.61 -30.13 2.06
C LYS A 9 -15.88 -29.67 3.33
N PRO A 10 -15.56 -28.35 3.46
CA PRO A 10 -14.90 -27.82 4.65
C PRO A 10 -15.68 -28.22 5.90
N GLU A 11 -14.96 -28.85 6.82
CA GLU A 11 -15.45 -29.29 8.12
C GLU A 11 -16.04 -28.06 8.81
N TRP A 12 -17.33 -28.12 9.13
CA TRP A 12 -18.01 -27.07 9.85
C TRP A 12 -17.30 -26.91 11.20
N ILE A 13 -16.62 -25.79 11.37
CA ILE A 13 -15.92 -25.46 12.61
C ILE A 13 -17.02 -25.04 13.60
N ASP A 14 -17.05 -25.71 14.74
CA ASP A 14 -18.01 -25.46 15.79
C ASP A 14 -17.97 -23.96 16.17
N PRO A 15 -19.11 -23.25 16.20
CA PRO A 15 -19.21 -21.88 16.69
C PRO A 15 -18.59 -21.66 18.08
N ASP A 16 -18.49 -22.71 18.90
CA ASP A 16 -17.84 -22.69 20.22
C ASP A 16 -16.31 -22.87 20.15
N ASP A 17 -15.76 -23.34 19.03
CA ASP A 17 -14.31 -23.38 18.73
C ASP A 17 -13.87 -22.04 18.11
N ALA A 18 -14.31 -20.94 18.76
CA ALA A 18 -13.99 -19.59 18.35
C ALA A 18 -12.47 -19.35 18.50
N PRO A 19 -11.84 -18.66 17.54
CA PRO A 19 -10.41 -18.40 17.64
C PRO A 19 -10.09 -17.58 18.89
N GLU A 20 -8.96 -17.90 19.50
CA GLU A 20 -8.45 -17.16 20.67
C GLU A 20 -8.34 -15.66 20.35
N LEU A 21 -8.88 -14.82 21.25
CA LEU A 21 -8.79 -13.37 21.14
C LEU A 21 -7.35 -12.92 21.44
N THR A 22 -6.49 -13.02 20.44
CA THR A 22 -5.09 -12.63 20.56
C THR A 22 -4.94 -11.12 20.74
N GLU A 23 -3.81 -10.69 21.31
CA GLU A 23 -3.46 -9.26 21.43
C GLU A 23 -3.52 -8.53 20.07
N ALA A 24 -3.19 -9.23 18.98
CA ALA A 24 -3.29 -8.70 17.62
C ALA A 24 -4.73 -8.38 17.22
N TRP A 25 -5.70 -9.16 17.67
CA TRP A 25 -7.12 -8.91 17.44
C TRP A 25 -7.60 -7.65 18.18
N PHE A 26 -7.14 -7.44 19.42
CA PHE A 26 -7.45 -6.24 20.19
C PHE A 26 -6.77 -4.97 19.65
N ALA A 27 -5.60 -5.11 19.03
CA ALA A 27 -4.87 -3.97 18.46
C ALA A 27 -5.63 -3.29 17.30
N ASP A 28 -6.41 -4.05 16.53
CA ASP A 28 -7.24 -3.55 15.43
C ASP A 28 -8.68 -3.19 15.86
N ALA A 29 -9.04 -3.40 17.13
CA ALA A 29 -10.38 -3.14 17.63
C ALA A 29 -10.65 -1.64 17.80
N VAL A 30 -11.85 -1.19 17.41
CA VAL A 30 -12.35 0.16 17.68
C VAL A 30 -13.18 0.17 18.96
N ARG A 31 -12.92 1.13 19.86
CA ARG A 31 -13.65 1.28 21.13
C ARG A 31 -15.04 1.84 20.88
N PHE A 32 -16.06 1.08 21.25
CA PHE A 32 -17.45 1.54 21.31
C PHE A 32 -17.75 2.16 22.69
N ASN A 33 -18.24 3.40 22.72
CA ASN A 33 -18.50 4.12 23.98
C ASN A 33 -19.99 4.19 24.37
N GLY A 34 -20.86 3.46 23.67
CA GLY A 34 -22.30 3.40 23.98
C GLY A 34 -23.06 4.65 23.54
N GLY A 35 -24.19 4.46 22.86
CA GLY A 35 -25.01 5.55 22.29
C GLY A 35 -24.61 5.97 20.88
N GLU A 36 -23.56 5.37 20.32
CA GLU A 36 -23.16 5.54 18.92
C GLU A 36 -24.00 4.61 18.03
N SER A 37 -24.45 5.13 16.90
CA SER A 37 -25.12 4.37 15.85
C SER A 37 -24.15 3.45 15.11
N MET A 38 -24.66 2.40 14.47
CA MET A 38 -23.83 1.50 13.64
C MET A 38 -23.10 2.28 12.54
N GLU A 39 -23.74 3.30 11.98
CA GLU A 39 -23.19 4.18 10.97
C GLU A 39 -21.98 4.98 11.48
N GLU A 40 -22.01 5.45 12.73
CA GLU A 40 -20.90 6.18 13.37
C GLU A 40 -19.69 5.27 13.62
N ILE A 41 -19.92 4.05 14.08
CA ILE A 41 -18.86 3.05 14.28
C ILE A 41 -18.18 2.71 12.94
N VAL A 42 -18.98 2.44 11.90
CA VAL A 42 -18.46 2.15 10.56
C VAL A 42 -17.71 3.35 9.97
N ALA A 43 -18.17 4.58 10.21
CA ALA A 43 -17.48 5.79 9.82
C ALA A 43 -16.14 5.96 10.56
N GLN A 44 -16.08 5.64 11.85
CA GLN A 44 -14.88 5.71 12.67
C GLN A 44 -13.81 4.70 12.22
N VAL A 45 -14.20 3.45 11.97
CA VAL A 45 -13.32 2.39 11.41
C VAL A 45 -12.79 2.81 10.03
N ARG A 46 -13.67 3.33 9.15
CA ARG A 46 -13.25 3.83 7.83
C ARG A 46 -12.26 4.99 7.98
N THR A 47 -12.50 5.94 8.88
CA THR A 47 -11.64 7.12 9.05
C THR A 47 -10.27 6.76 9.63
N SER A 48 -10.22 5.79 10.55
CA SER A 48 -8.97 5.31 11.15
C SER A 48 -8.13 4.46 10.19
N ALA A 49 -8.77 3.69 9.29
CA ALA A 49 -8.07 2.98 8.21
C ALA A 49 -7.33 3.91 7.23
N HIS A 50 -7.76 5.17 7.10
CA HIS A 50 -7.10 6.17 6.22
C HIS A 50 -5.91 6.89 6.86
N LYS A 51 -5.55 6.59 8.12
CA LYS A 51 -4.43 7.25 8.82
C LYS A 51 -3.06 6.59 8.61
N GLY A 52 -2.98 5.43 7.94
CA GLY A 52 -1.75 4.63 7.83
C GLY A 52 -0.81 4.94 6.65
N GLY A 53 -1.02 6.01 5.88
CA GLY A 53 -0.21 6.33 4.71
C GLY A 53 0.77 7.48 4.94
N ARG A 54 1.98 7.41 4.35
CA ARG A 54 2.86 8.59 4.23
C ARG A 54 2.06 9.73 3.59
N PRO A 55 2.06 10.94 4.16
CA PRO A 55 1.34 12.08 3.58
C PRO A 55 1.65 12.20 2.09
N ARG A 56 0.61 12.35 1.27
CA ARG A 56 0.76 12.56 -0.17
C ARG A 56 1.61 13.81 -0.38
N SER A 57 2.69 13.70 -1.15
CA SER A 57 3.51 14.85 -1.51
C SER A 57 2.64 15.91 -2.19
N THR A 58 2.80 17.17 -1.80
CA THR A 58 2.12 18.33 -2.42
C THR A 58 2.51 18.53 -3.87
N ALA A 59 3.72 18.10 -4.26
CA ALA A 59 4.24 18.17 -5.63
C ALA A 59 4.89 16.83 -6.04
N PRO A 60 4.09 15.81 -6.44
CA PRO A 60 4.62 14.53 -6.86
C PRO A 60 5.39 14.64 -8.20
N LYS A 61 6.39 13.78 -8.38
CA LYS A 61 7.04 13.59 -9.69
C LYS A 61 6.00 13.03 -10.65
N LYS A 62 5.92 13.57 -11.86
CA LYS A 62 5.06 13.05 -12.93
C LYS A 62 5.84 12.02 -13.75
N ILE A 63 5.24 10.84 -13.95
CA ILE A 63 5.76 9.86 -14.90
C ILE A 63 5.36 10.34 -16.29
N VAL A 64 6.35 10.59 -17.15
CA VAL A 64 6.15 11.03 -18.54
C VAL A 64 6.89 10.08 -19.47
N SER A 65 6.35 9.86 -20.67
CA SER A 65 7.04 9.13 -21.73
C SER A 65 7.88 10.11 -22.53
N LEU A 66 9.20 10.05 -22.38
CA LEU A 66 10.18 10.88 -23.07
C LEU A 66 11.17 9.97 -23.80
N ARG A 67 11.50 10.31 -25.05
CA ARG A 67 12.57 9.66 -25.79
C ARG A 67 13.87 10.42 -25.56
N LEU A 68 14.91 9.68 -25.18
CA LEU A 68 16.27 10.17 -24.98
C LEU A 68 17.20 9.35 -25.87
N ASP A 69 18.34 9.93 -26.24
CA ASP A 69 19.36 9.21 -26.98
C ASP A 69 19.89 8.02 -26.17
N PRO A 70 20.21 6.90 -26.85
CA PRO A 70 20.58 5.65 -26.17
C PRO A 70 21.88 5.76 -25.38
N ASP A 71 22.83 6.57 -25.85
CA ASP A 71 24.10 6.86 -25.19
C ASP A 71 23.91 7.64 -23.88
N VAL A 72 22.98 8.61 -23.85
CA VAL A 72 22.59 9.35 -22.65
C VAL A 72 22.03 8.39 -21.60
N VAL A 73 21.10 7.51 -22.00
CA VAL A 73 20.50 6.53 -21.08
C VAL A 73 21.56 5.55 -20.57
N ALA A 74 22.44 5.06 -21.44
CA ALA A 74 23.52 4.16 -21.08
C ALA A 74 24.49 4.81 -20.08
N HIS A 75 24.90 6.06 -20.34
CA HIS A 75 25.78 6.83 -19.46
C HIS A 75 25.22 6.93 -18.04
N PHE A 76 23.95 7.33 -17.90
CA PHE A 76 23.35 7.47 -16.57
C PHE A 76 23.11 6.11 -15.88
N ARG A 77 22.67 5.09 -16.61
CA ARG A 77 22.48 3.74 -16.05
C ARG A 77 23.77 3.12 -15.53
N ALA A 78 24.90 3.35 -16.21
CA ALA A 78 26.21 2.86 -15.80
C ALA A 78 26.64 3.37 -14.42
N GLN A 79 26.12 4.54 -14.01
CA GLN A 79 26.38 5.12 -12.69
C GLN A 79 25.52 4.50 -11.57
N GLY A 80 24.77 3.43 -11.83
CA GLY A 80 24.09 2.62 -10.81
C GLY A 80 22.75 3.16 -10.28
N PRO A 81 22.29 2.68 -9.11
CA PRO A 81 21.00 3.03 -8.53
C PRO A 81 20.81 4.54 -8.36
N GLY A 82 19.63 5.04 -8.70
CA GLY A 82 19.31 6.48 -8.59
C GLY A 82 19.69 7.32 -9.82
N TRP A 83 20.10 6.70 -10.93
CA TRP A 83 20.39 7.38 -12.19
C TRP A 83 19.24 8.27 -12.69
N GLN A 84 17.98 7.87 -12.48
CA GLN A 84 16.79 8.67 -12.81
C GLN A 84 16.68 9.95 -11.98
N THR A 85 17.11 9.91 -10.71
CA THR A 85 17.17 11.11 -9.88
C THR A 85 18.26 12.05 -10.36
N ARG A 86 19.43 11.50 -10.74
CA ARG A 86 20.55 12.29 -11.27
C ARG A 86 20.22 12.97 -12.59
N ILE A 87 19.64 12.27 -13.56
CA ILE A 87 19.23 12.91 -14.82
C ILE A 87 18.16 13.99 -14.58
N ASN A 88 17.21 13.76 -13.67
CA ASN A 88 16.25 14.80 -13.31
C ASN A 88 16.91 16.03 -12.67
N THR A 89 17.94 15.86 -11.84
CA THR A 89 18.70 17.00 -11.27
C THR A 89 19.38 17.80 -12.37
N ILE A 90 20.04 17.15 -13.34
CA ILE A 90 20.70 17.83 -14.46
C ILE A 90 19.68 18.57 -15.33
N LEU A 91 18.52 17.96 -15.62
CA LEU A 91 17.46 18.63 -16.37
C LEU A 91 16.91 19.86 -15.63
N ARG A 92 16.86 19.84 -14.30
CA ARG A 92 16.45 21.03 -13.52
C ARG A 92 17.50 22.12 -13.57
N ASP A 93 18.77 21.77 -13.46
CA ASP A 93 19.89 22.72 -13.54
C ASP A 93 19.95 23.39 -14.92
N ALA A 94 19.88 22.60 -15.99
CA ALA A 94 19.83 23.09 -17.37
C ALA A 94 18.60 23.98 -17.66
N ALA A 95 17.48 23.74 -16.96
CA ALA A 95 16.27 24.55 -17.07
C ALA A 95 16.25 25.77 -16.12
N GLY A 96 17.29 25.99 -15.30
CA GLY A 96 17.33 27.07 -14.32
C GLY A 96 16.35 26.91 -13.14
N LEU A 97 15.85 25.70 -12.89
CA LEU A 97 14.85 25.39 -11.86
C LEU A 97 15.47 25.11 -10.48
N GLY A 98 16.79 25.02 -10.39
CA GLY A 98 17.52 24.75 -9.15
C GLY A 98 17.21 23.36 -8.53
N PRO A 99 17.74 23.09 -7.32
CA PRO A 99 17.47 21.85 -6.60
C PRO A 99 15.98 21.70 -6.27
N ARG A 100 15.57 20.48 -5.91
CA ARG A 100 14.17 20.15 -5.63
C ARG A 100 13.89 20.22 -4.13
#